data_AF-A0A6N6WQ11-F1
#
_entry.id   AF-A0A6N6WQ11-F1
#
_cell.length_a   1.000
_cell.length_b   1.000
_cell.length_c   1.000
_cell.angle_alpha   90.00
_cell.angle_beta   90.00
_cell.angle_gamma   90.00
#
_symmetry.space_group_name_H-M   'P 1'
#
loop_
_entity.id
_entity.type
_entity.pdbx_description
1 polymer ?
#
loop_
_entity_poly.entity_id
_entity_poly.type
_entity_poly.pdbx_seq_one_letter_code
_entity_poly.pdbx_strand_id
1 'polypeptide(L)' 'MKWFNTLSHNRWLEQETDRIFDFGKNSVVPTGFGWLGNKGQIKEEMGTHLWITARMLHVYSVAAAMGRPGAYSLVDH' A
#
# COMPACT_ATOMS: atom_id res chain seq x y z
N MET A 1 17.13 -2.92 25.97
CA MET A 1 16.82 -3.54 24.67
C MET A 1 17.05 -2.51 23.57
N LYS A 2 17.75 -2.87 22.48
CA LYS A 2 18.03 -1.96 21.36
C LYS A 2 17.32 -2.50 20.11
N TRP A 3 16.40 -1.73 19.55
CA TRP A 3 15.64 -2.11 18.35
C TRP A 3 16.07 -1.29 17.13
N PHE A 4 16.26 0.01 17.31
CA PHE A 4 16.74 0.90 16.25
C PHE A 4 18.11 0.44 15.73
N ASN A 5 18.23 0.48 14.40
CA ASN A 5 19.43 0.10 13.65
C ASN A 5 19.86 -1.37 13.88
N THR A 6 18.90 -2.26 14.17
CA THR A 6 19.17 -3.71 14.25
C THR A 6 18.55 -4.45 13.07
N LEU A 7 19.28 -5.41 12.50
CA LEU A 7 18.80 -6.20 11.35
C LEU A 7 17.61 -7.11 11.70
N SER A 8 17.49 -7.56 12.94
CA SER A 8 16.35 -8.37 13.38
C SER A 8 15.06 -7.55 13.39
N HIS A 9 15.10 -6.32 13.92
CA HIS A 9 13.95 -5.44 13.92
C HIS A 9 13.59 -4.97 12.50
N ASN A 10 14.57 -4.58 11.69
CA ASN A 10 14.33 -4.15 10.31
C ASN A 10 13.67 -5.25 9.45
N ARG A 11 14.08 -6.52 9.61
CA ARG A 11 13.44 -7.64 8.92
C ARG A 11 11.97 -7.83 9.33
N TRP A 12 11.66 -7.64 10.61
CA TRP A 12 10.28 -7.68 11.08
C TRP A 12 9.46 -6.52 10.49
N LEU A 13 10.02 -5.31 10.43
CA LEU A 13 9.39 -4.15 9.80
C LEU A 13 9.11 -4.40 8.31
N GLU A 14 10.08 -4.95 7.57
CA GLU A 14 9.92 -5.24 6.14
C GLU A 14 8.80 -6.27 5.88
N GLN A 15 8.75 -7.35 6.67
CA GLN A 15 7.70 -8.38 6.56
C GLN A 15 6.30 -7.81 6.80
N GLU A 16 6.15 -6.96 7.83
CA GLU A 16 4.86 -6.32 8.08
C GLU A 16 4.52 -5.28 7.00
N THR A 17 5.53 -4.56 6.48
CA THR A 17 5.34 -3.61 5.38
C THR A 17 4.77 -4.30 4.14
N ASP A 18 5.29 -5.48 3.79
CA ASP A 18 4.77 -6.28 2.66
C ASP A 18 3.31 -6.69 2.87
N ARG A 19 2.94 -7.10 4.08
CA ARG A 19 1.54 -7.41 4.43
C ARG A 19 0.61 -6.20 4.25
N ILE A 20 1.09 -4.99 4.57
CA ILE A 20 0.33 -3.75 4.38
C ILE A 20 0.21 -3.38 2.90
N PHE A 21 1.27 -3.53 2.11
CA PHE A 21 1.20 -3.31 0.66
C PHE A 21 0.16 -4.22 0.00
N ASP A 22 0.14 -5.50 0.39
CA ASP A 22 -0.83 -6.48 -0.13
C ASP A 22 -2.27 -6.12 0.23
N PHE A 23 -2.51 -5.61 1.44
CA PHE A 23 -3.85 -5.13 1.84
C PHE A 23 -4.34 -3.99 0.95
N GLY A 24 -3.47 -3.01 0.67
CA GLY A 24 -3.81 -1.84 -0.14
C GLY A 24 -4.17 -2.20 -1.60
N LYS A 25 -3.67 -3.32 -2.15
CA LYS A 25 -3.89 -3.70 -3.55
C LYS A 25 -5.38 -3.88 -3.87
N ASN A 26 -6.18 -4.21 -2.85
CA ASN A 26 -7.63 -4.35 -2.98
C ASN A 26 -8.36 -3.03 -3.23
N SER A 27 -7.69 -1.88 -3.12
CA SER A 27 -8.33 -0.57 -3.33
C SER A 27 -8.39 -0.15 -4.80
N VAL A 28 -7.77 -0.89 -5.71
CA VAL A 28 -7.75 -0.54 -7.14
C VAL A 28 -9.16 -0.51 -7.73
N VAL A 29 -9.53 0.60 -8.35
CA VAL A 29 -10.80 0.83 -9.04
C VAL A 29 -10.55 1.63 -10.33
N PRO A 30 -11.43 1.59 -11.34
CA PRO A 30 -11.17 2.21 -12.64
C PRO A 30 -10.79 3.70 -12.61
N THR A 31 -11.17 4.43 -11.57
CA THR A 31 -10.92 5.87 -11.42
C THR A 31 -9.82 6.20 -10.41
N GLY A 32 -9.06 5.21 -9.93
CA GLY A 32 -7.93 5.37 -9.01
C GLY A 32 -7.96 4.37 -7.86
N PHE A 33 -7.99 4.85 -6.61
CA PHE A 33 -8.03 3.99 -5.42
C PHE A 33 -9.24 4.31 -4.52
N GLY A 34 -10.06 3.28 -4.28
CA GLY A 34 -11.27 3.32 -3.47
C GLY A 34 -11.00 3.20 -1.96
N TRP A 35 -12.07 3.38 -1.18
CA TRP A 35 -12.00 3.29 0.28
C TRP A 35 -12.09 1.85 0.76
N LEU A 36 -11.07 1.35 1.48
CA LEU A 36 -11.10 0.00 2.05
C LEU A 36 -11.82 -0.05 3.40
N GLY A 37 -12.69 -1.05 3.56
CA GLY A 37 -13.29 -1.43 4.83
C GLY A 37 -12.38 -2.31 5.69
N ASN A 38 -12.89 -2.69 6.86
CA ASN A 38 -12.10 -3.40 7.89
C ASN A 38 -11.58 -4.78 7.46
N LYS A 39 -12.09 -5.37 6.38
CA LYS A 39 -11.66 -6.68 5.87
C LYS A 39 -11.03 -6.58 4.47
N GLY A 40 -10.68 -5.38 4.01
CA GLY A 40 -10.03 -5.16 2.71
C GLY A 40 -10.97 -5.10 1.51
N GLN A 41 -12.29 -5.10 1.73
CA GLN A 41 -13.27 -4.87 0.67
C GLN A 41 -13.42 -3.37 0.36
N ILE A 42 -13.68 -3.02 -0.90
CA ILE A 42 -14.03 -1.66 -1.29
C ILE A 42 -15.41 -1.28 -0.74
N LYS A 43 -15.50 -0.08 -0.20
CA LYS A 43 -16.76 0.58 0.18
C LYS A 43 -17.20 1.53 -0.93
N GLU A 44 -17.92 0.97 -1.90
CA GLU A 44 -18.32 1.68 -3.14
C GLU A 44 -19.07 2.99 -2.85
N GLU A 45 -19.85 3.04 -1.76
CA GLU A 45 -20.61 4.24 -1.37
C GLU A 45 -19.72 5.44 -1.01
N MET A 46 -18.44 5.21 -0.73
CA MET A 46 -17.46 6.27 -0.46
C MET A 46 -16.86 6.82 -1.77
N GLY A 47 -16.97 6.12 -2.89
CA GLY A 47 -16.37 6.51 -4.16
C GLY A 47 -14.84 6.62 -4.13
N THR A 48 -14.28 7.31 -5.13
CA THR A 48 -12.83 7.49 -5.30
C THR A 48 -12.42 8.91 -4.92
N HIS A 49 -11.54 9.03 -3.93
CA HIS A 49 -11.13 10.30 -3.38
C HIS A 49 -9.73 10.70 -3.84
N LEU A 50 -9.55 11.96 -4.25
CA LEU A 50 -8.26 12.51 -4.65
C LEU A 50 -7.14 12.23 -3.63
N TRP A 51 -7.43 12.43 -2.34
CA TRP A 51 -6.44 12.24 -1.28
C TRP A 51 -6.10 10.77 -1.01
N ILE A 52 -7.01 9.83 -1.28
CA ILE A 52 -6.71 8.39 -1.19
C ILE A 52 -5.83 8.01 -2.38
N THR A 53 -6.25 8.37 -3.59
CA THR A 53 -5.50 8.07 -4.82
C THR A 53 -4.08 8.62 -4.77
N ALA A 54 -3.90 9.89 -4.39
CA ALA A 54 -2.58 10.50 -4.27
C ALA A 54 -1.70 9.81 -3.20
N ARG A 55 -2.29 9.37 -2.09
CA ARG A 55 -1.56 8.62 -1.06
C ARG A 55 -1.16 7.24 -1.54
N MET A 56 -2.03 6.52 -2.25
CA MET A 56 -1.70 5.21 -2.81
C MET A 56 -0.62 5.30 -3.90
N LEU A 57 -0.67 6.32 -4.75
CA LEU A 57 0.40 6.63 -5.70
C LEU A 57 1.76 6.78 -4.98
N HIS A 58 1.79 7.55 -3.89
CA HIS A 58 3.00 7.71 -3.08
C HIS A 58 3.46 6.38 -2.44
N VAL A 59 2.54 5.64 -1.82
CA VAL A 59 2.82 4.34 -1.16
C VAL A 59 3.38 3.33 -2.15
N TYR A 60 2.77 3.19 -3.33
CA TYR A 60 3.23 2.24 -4.34
C TYR A 60 4.48 2.70 -5.07
N SER A 61 4.78 4.01 -5.11
CA SER A 61 6.10 4.50 -5.53
C SER A 61 7.20 3.99 -4.61
N VAL A 62 6.95 3.98 -3.29
CA VAL A 62 7.89 3.38 -2.31
C VAL A 62 8.01 1.87 -2.52
N ALA A 63 6.89 1.15 -2.65
CA ALA A 63 6.91 -0.29 -2.87
C ALA A 63 7.65 -0.68 -4.18
N ALA A 64 7.49 0.11 -5.24
CA ALA A 64 8.23 -0.07 -6.49
C ALA A 64 9.74 0.17 -6.29
N ALA A 65 10.14 1.22 -5.57
CA ALA A 65 11.54 1.47 -5.21
C ALA A 65 12.14 0.37 -4.31
N MET A 66 11.31 -0.31 -3.51
CA MET A 66 11.69 -1.50 -2.74
C MET A 66 11.74 -2.80 -3.58
N GLY A 67 11.53 -2.72 -4.89
CA GLY A 67 11.61 -3.85 -5.81
C GLY A 67 10.44 -4.82 -5.72
N ARG A 68 9.27 -4.40 -5.21
CA ARG A 68 8.09 -5.26 -5.11
C ARG A 68 7.37 -5.40 -6.46
N PRO A 69 7.27 -6.61 -7.04
CA PRO A 69 6.61 -6.81 -8.33
C PRO A 69 5.15 -6.34 -8.31
N GLY A 70 4.71 -5.75 -9.42
CA GLY A 70 3.35 -5.21 -9.59
C GLY A 70 3.12 -3.82 -8.97
N ALA A 71 3.99 -3.35 -8.07
CA ALA A 71 3.83 -2.02 -7.46
C ALA A 71 3.91 -0.89 -8.50
N TYR A 72 4.80 -1.00 -9.48
CA TYR A 72 4.92 0.02 -10.54
C TYR A 72 3.66 0.13 -11.40
N SER A 73 2.96 -0.97 -11.66
CA SER A 73 1.66 -0.94 -12.36
C SER A 73 0.59 -0.16 -11.59
N LEU A 74 0.71 -0.05 -10.27
CA LEU A 74 -0.18 0.74 -9.43
C LEU A 74 0.22 2.23 -9.37
N VAL A 75 1.47 2.55 -9.75
CA VAL A 75 1.93 3.92 -9.91
C VAL A 75 1.44 4.51 -11.23
N ASP A 76 1.42 3.69 -12.29
CA ASP A 76 0.98 4.07 -13.64
C ASP A 76 -0.55 3.97 -13.85
N HIS A 77 -1.29 3.64 -12.79
CA HIS A 77 -2.75 3.46 -12.81
C HIS A 77 -3.50 4.79 -13.00
#